data_AF-A0A024H001-F1
#
_entry.id   AF-A0A024H001-F1
#
_cell.length_a   1.000
_cell.length_b   1.000
_cell.length_c   1.000
_cell.angle_alpha   90.00
_cell.angle_beta   90.00
_cell.angle_gamma   90.00
#
_symmetry.space_group_name_H-M   'P 1'
#
loop_
_entity.id
_entity.type
_entity.pdbx_description
1 polymer ?
#
loop_
_entity_poly.entity_id
_entity_poly.type
_entity_poly.pdbx_seq_one_letter_code
_entity_poly.pdbx_strand_id
1 'polypeptide(L)'
;MVGLLLVTGYLTYFVPRSLSSTGSHSSHAHASVLPAAALAAAPAALPRAGWTASASDAETAGENGIAANVLDGNAATIWHSRYSPAPAAPLPHTITIDTKVSQVFSGLRYLPRADHMNGRIGTYSVHASSNGNTWSLIARGTWADNADEKTVTFAPATARYIRLTASTEAGNRGPWSSAAEINLIGEPTPPPPATGPLPRDGWVATASDEEVGGENGRAANVLDGSAATIWHSRYSPAPAAPLPHTLTIDMGAIKDVLGLRYLPRADHMNGRVGAYSIHASTNGSTWTAIASGTWADNADEKTSPSPRLRHVTSG
;
A
#
# COMPACT_ATOMS: atom_id res chain seq x y z
N MET A 1 -3.51 37.24 3.87
CA MET A 1 -2.16 36.82 3.43
C MET A 1 -1.64 35.83 4.46
N VAL A 2 -1.28 34.62 3.99
CA VAL A 2 -0.57 33.51 4.66
C VAL A 2 -1.29 32.91 5.90
N GLY A 3 -1.48 31.61 6.09
CA GLY A 3 -0.87 30.46 5.42
C GLY A 3 -1.74 29.20 5.47
N LEU A 4 -1.62 28.42 4.40
CA LEU A 4 -2.10 27.05 4.25
C LEU A 4 -1.13 26.13 4.99
N LEU A 5 -1.57 25.50 6.08
CA LEU A 5 -0.84 24.38 6.67
C LEU A 5 -1.25 23.11 5.92
N LEU A 6 -0.41 22.66 4.99
CA LEU A 6 -0.36 21.27 4.58
C LEU A 6 0.03 20.43 5.80
N VAL A 7 -0.79 19.44 6.15
CA VAL A 7 -0.28 18.29 6.91
C VAL A 7 -0.13 17.13 5.93
N THR A 8 1.05 17.08 5.33
CA THR A 8 1.63 15.86 4.75
C THR A 8 2.03 14.95 5.91
N GLY A 9 1.32 13.84 6.09
CA GLY A 9 1.73 12.79 7.01
C GLY A 9 2.86 11.96 6.40
N TYR A 10 4.10 12.20 6.82
CA TYR A 10 5.23 11.30 6.60
C TYR A 10 5.11 10.07 7.51
N LEU A 11 5.35 8.88 6.98
CA LEU A 11 5.55 7.66 7.75
C LEU A 11 7.02 7.61 8.22
N THR A 12 7.27 7.85 9.50
CA THR A 12 8.57 7.59 10.13
C THR A 12 8.64 6.13 10.56
N TYR A 13 9.61 5.38 10.02
CA TYR A 13 9.92 4.02 10.46
C TYR A 13 10.68 4.07 11.80
N PHE A 14 10.11 3.49 12.85
CA PHE A 14 10.86 3.15 14.07
C PHE A 14 11.41 1.73 13.94
N VAL A 15 12.73 1.58 14.03
CA VAL A 15 13.39 0.28 14.24
C VAL A 15 13.45 0.05 15.76
N PRO A 16 12.85 -1.01 16.32
CA PRO A 16 12.99 -1.27 17.74
C PRO A 16 14.42 -1.72 18.07
N ARG A 17 15.09 -0.96 18.92
CA ARG A 17 16.37 -1.30 19.55
C ARG A 17 16.08 -2.28 20.68
N SER A 18 16.74 -3.45 20.68
CA SER A 18 16.55 -4.48 21.71
C SER A 18 16.98 -3.96 23.08
N LEU A 19 16.12 -4.07 24.09
CA LEU A 19 16.48 -3.98 25.50
C LEU A 19 16.56 -5.39 26.09
N SER A 20 17.72 -5.70 26.66
CA SER A 20 17.98 -6.91 27.44
C SER A 20 17.23 -6.88 28.77
N SER A 21 16.56 -7.98 29.13
CA SER A 21 15.83 -8.13 30.39
C SER A 21 16.71 -8.70 31.50
N THR A 22 16.57 -8.18 32.72
CA THR A 22 16.74 -8.98 33.95
C THR A 22 15.69 -8.55 34.97
N GLY A 23 14.77 -9.44 35.34
CA GLY A 23 13.81 -9.22 36.40
C GLY A 23 12.62 -10.17 36.34
N SER A 24 12.72 -11.28 37.07
CA SER A 24 11.71 -12.33 37.23
C SER A 24 10.50 -11.86 38.04
N HIS A 25 9.29 -11.95 37.49
CA HIS A 25 8.09 -12.33 38.26
C HIS A 25 7.07 -13.02 37.34
N SER A 26 6.61 -14.19 37.78
CA SER A 26 5.59 -14.99 37.12
C SER A 26 4.21 -14.35 37.24
N SER A 27 3.59 -13.99 36.12
CA SER A 27 2.15 -13.89 35.98
C SER A 27 1.76 -14.59 34.67
N HIS A 28 0.63 -15.27 34.69
CA HIS A 28 0.15 -16.10 33.59
C HIS A 28 0.00 -15.27 32.32
N ALA A 29 0.90 -15.48 31.36
CA ALA A 29 0.82 -14.85 30.05
C ALA A 29 -0.38 -15.46 29.30
N HIS A 30 -1.49 -14.73 29.26
CA HIS A 30 -2.39 -14.85 28.13
C HIS A 30 -1.56 -14.47 26.91
N ALA A 31 -1.23 -15.46 26.07
CA ALA A 31 -0.67 -15.21 24.76
C ALA A 31 -1.71 -14.38 23.99
N SER A 32 -1.54 -13.05 24.01
CA SER A 32 -2.20 -12.22 23.04
C SER A 32 -1.58 -12.60 21.70
N VAL A 33 -2.32 -13.41 20.96
CA VAL A 33 -2.05 -13.55 19.53
C VAL A 33 -2.39 -12.17 18.97
N LEU A 34 -1.38 -11.31 18.85
CA LEU A 34 -1.50 -10.07 18.11
C LEU A 34 -2.15 -10.42 16.77
N PRO A 35 -3.22 -9.73 16.34
CA PRO A 35 -3.73 -9.94 15.00
C PRO A 35 -2.56 -9.72 14.07
N ALA A 36 -2.29 -10.70 13.21
CA ALA A 36 -1.20 -10.66 12.24
C ALA A 36 -1.24 -9.30 11.56
N ALA A 37 -0.36 -8.39 12.00
CA ALA A 37 -0.19 -7.10 11.36
C ALA A 37 0.09 -7.47 9.91
N ALA A 38 -0.79 -7.01 9.02
CA ALA A 38 -0.70 -7.31 7.60
C ALA A 38 0.68 -6.85 7.14
N LEU A 39 1.62 -7.80 7.09
CA LEU A 39 2.97 -7.55 6.68
C LEU A 39 2.84 -7.03 5.26
N ALA A 40 3.26 -5.78 5.02
CA ALA A 40 3.30 -5.25 3.67
C ALA A 40 4.02 -6.28 2.80
N ALA A 41 3.34 -6.79 1.78
CA ALA A 41 3.94 -7.77 0.90
C ALA A 41 5.23 -7.17 0.31
N ALA A 42 6.30 -7.95 0.28
CA ALA A 42 7.56 -7.51 -0.34
C ALA A 42 7.25 -6.98 -1.75
N PRO A 43 7.77 -5.80 -2.12
CA PRO A 43 7.35 -5.14 -3.34
C PRO A 43 7.67 -6.01 -4.56
N ALA A 44 6.64 -6.28 -5.36
CA ALA A 44 6.69 -7.22 -6.47
C ALA A 44 7.22 -6.57 -7.75
N ALA A 45 7.75 -7.39 -8.66
CA ALA A 45 8.04 -6.96 -10.02
C ALA A 45 6.75 -6.54 -10.74
N LEU A 46 6.79 -5.41 -11.44
CA LEU A 46 5.67 -4.91 -12.22
C LEU A 46 5.45 -5.79 -13.47
N PRO A 47 4.19 -6.06 -13.86
CA PRO A 47 3.91 -6.74 -15.12
C PRO A 47 4.46 -5.97 -16.31
N ARG A 48 5.20 -6.66 -17.19
CA ARG A 48 5.92 -6.06 -18.32
C ARG A 48 5.17 -6.12 -19.65
N ALA A 49 3.90 -6.54 -19.62
CA ALA A 49 3.09 -6.72 -20.82
C ALA A 49 2.99 -5.39 -21.61
N GLY A 50 3.34 -5.44 -22.89
CA GLY A 50 3.30 -4.27 -23.79
C GLY A 50 4.47 -3.29 -23.64
N TRP A 51 5.41 -3.54 -22.72
CA TRP A 51 6.61 -2.72 -22.59
C TRP A 51 7.56 -2.94 -23.77
N THR A 52 8.41 -1.96 -24.05
CA THR A 52 9.46 -2.08 -25.07
C THR A 52 10.81 -1.65 -24.49
N ALA A 53 11.88 -2.23 -25.00
CA ALA A 53 13.25 -1.84 -24.66
C ALA A 53 14.00 -1.30 -25.88
N SER A 54 14.87 -0.33 -25.65
CA SER A 54 15.87 0.14 -26.61
C SER A 54 17.23 0.26 -25.93
N ALA A 55 18.32 0.20 -26.69
CA ALA A 55 19.67 0.32 -26.17
C ALA A 55 20.52 1.29 -27.00
N SER A 56 21.65 1.72 -26.45
CA SER A 56 22.65 2.53 -27.16
C SER A 56 23.17 1.81 -28.41
N ASP A 57 23.25 0.49 -28.32
CA ASP A 57 23.78 -0.42 -29.31
C ASP A 57 23.35 -1.85 -28.94
N ALA A 58 23.53 -2.78 -29.87
CA ALA A 58 23.25 -4.19 -29.67
C ALA A 58 24.20 -5.02 -30.53
N GLU A 59 24.63 -6.16 -30.01
CA GLU A 59 25.26 -7.19 -30.82
C GLU A 59 24.19 -7.90 -31.65
N THR A 60 24.37 -7.91 -32.97
CA THR A 60 23.46 -8.57 -33.91
C THR A 60 24.19 -9.32 -35.02
N ALA A 61 25.52 -9.25 -35.06
CA ALA A 61 26.34 -9.90 -36.07
C ALA A 61 26.85 -11.28 -35.60
N GLY A 62 27.26 -11.37 -34.33
CA GLY A 62 27.77 -12.59 -33.70
C GLY A 62 26.72 -13.37 -32.90
N GLU A 63 25.66 -12.71 -32.44
CA GLU A 63 24.57 -13.32 -31.67
C GLU A 63 23.30 -12.48 -31.74
N ASN A 64 22.18 -12.98 -31.19
CA ASN A 64 20.94 -12.22 -31.06
C ASN A 64 20.93 -11.43 -29.74
N GLY A 65 21.73 -10.36 -29.65
CA GLY A 65 21.91 -9.51 -28.48
C GLY A 65 20.96 -8.31 -28.39
N ILE A 66 19.74 -8.40 -28.94
CA ILE A 66 18.83 -7.26 -29.06
C ILE A 66 18.25 -6.80 -27.71
N ALA A 67 17.92 -5.51 -27.60
CA ALA A 67 17.39 -4.91 -26.38
C ALA A 67 16.10 -5.56 -25.87
N ALA A 68 15.23 -6.05 -26.76
CA ALA A 68 13.94 -6.63 -26.39
C ALA A 68 14.05 -7.89 -25.51
N ASN A 69 15.18 -8.58 -25.56
CA ASN A 69 15.42 -9.81 -24.78
C ASN A 69 15.33 -9.54 -23.27
N VAL A 70 15.63 -8.33 -22.79
CA VAL A 70 15.58 -8.03 -21.34
C VAL A 70 14.16 -8.02 -20.74
N LEU A 71 13.12 -8.15 -21.58
CA LEU A 71 11.71 -8.10 -21.20
C LEU A 71 10.96 -9.40 -21.50
N ASP A 72 11.62 -10.42 -22.05
CA ASP A 72 10.95 -11.61 -22.58
C ASP A 72 10.67 -12.70 -21.54
N GLY A 73 11.31 -12.63 -20.37
CA GLY A 73 11.13 -13.60 -19.27
C GLY A 73 11.94 -14.88 -19.44
N ASN A 74 12.88 -14.90 -20.38
CA ASN A 74 13.80 -15.98 -20.64
C ASN A 74 15.23 -15.61 -20.25
N ALA A 75 15.71 -16.11 -19.11
CA ALA A 75 17.08 -15.87 -18.65
C ALA A 75 18.20 -16.40 -19.58
N ALA A 76 17.88 -17.15 -20.64
CA ALA A 76 18.84 -17.62 -21.64
C ALA A 76 19.03 -16.66 -22.83
N THR A 77 18.13 -15.69 -23.03
CA THR A 77 18.30 -14.62 -24.03
C THR A 77 18.87 -13.39 -23.34
N ILE A 78 19.65 -12.59 -24.08
CA ILE A 78 20.32 -11.41 -23.51
C ILE A 78 20.24 -10.23 -24.46
N TRP A 79 20.18 -9.02 -23.90
CA TRP A 79 20.81 -7.89 -24.56
C TRP A 79 22.31 -7.95 -24.34
N HIS A 80 23.09 -7.66 -25.38
CA HIS A 80 24.54 -7.52 -25.30
C HIS A 80 24.97 -6.29 -26.10
N SER A 81 25.84 -5.45 -25.54
CA SER A 81 26.47 -4.35 -26.27
C SER A 81 27.29 -4.90 -27.44
N ARG A 82 27.32 -4.19 -28.56
CA ARG A 82 28.00 -4.63 -29.78
C ARG A 82 29.49 -4.87 -29.53
N TYR A 83 29.94 -6.09 -29.79
CA TYR A 83 31.36 -6.47 -29.80
C TYR A 83 31.88 -6.80 -31.20
N SER A 84 30.99 -7.04 -32.17
CA SER A 84 31.29 -7.40 -33.55
C SER A 84 30.47 -6.56 -34.56
N PRO A 85 31.05 -6.20 -35.73
CA PRO A 85 32.47 -6.32 -36.04
C PRO A 85 33.32 -5.42 -35.11
N ALA A 86 34.60 -5.78 -34.98
CA ALA A 86 35.54 -4.98 -34.20
C ALA A 86 35.77 -3.60 -34.87
N PRO A 87 36.03 -2.54 -34.08
CA PRO A 87 36.12 -2.54 -32.62
C PRO A 87 34.74 -2.57 -31.93
N ALA A 88 34.72 -3.13 -30.72
CA ALA A 88 33.54 -3.11 -29.84
C ALA A 88 33.09 -1.67 -29.54
N ALA A 89 31.79 -1.48 -29.30
CA ALA A 89 31.26 -0.19 -28.88
C ALA A 89 31.85 0.20 -27.50
N PRO A 90 32.32 1.45 -27.32
CA PRO A 90 32.90 1.89 -26.05
C PRO A 90 31.81 2.14 -25.01
N LEU A 91 32.15 1.96 -23.73
CA LEU A 91 31.33 2.42 -22.60
C LEU A 91 31.19 3.96 -22.59
N PRO A 92 30.12 4.53 -22.00
CA PRO A 92 29.03 3.84 -21.31
C PRO A 92 27.95 3.32 -22.25
N HIS A 93 27.30 2.22 -21.85
CA HIS A 93 26.16 1.64 -22.55
C HIS A 93 24.86 1.95 -21.83
N THR A 94 23.76 2.07 -22.58
CA THR A 94 22.45 2.33 -22.00
C THR A 94 21.43 1.33 -22.47
N ILE A 95 20.52 0.94 -21.58
CA ILE A 95 19.28 0.25 -21.90
C ILE A 95 18.11 1.01 -21.29
N THR A 96 17.13 1.33 -22.13
CA THR A 96 15.96 2.14 -21.79
C THR A 96 14.71 1.29 -21.93
N ILE A 97 13.93 1.20 -20.85
CA ILE A 97 12.61 0.58 -20.85
C ILE A 97 11.56 1.68 -21.01
N ASP A 98 10.66 1.52 -21.98
CA ASP A 98 9.45 2.30 -22.16
C ASP A 98 8.25 1.45 -21.71
N THR A 99 7.66 1.81 -20.58
CA THR A 99 6.51 1.12 -19.99
C THR A 99 5.18 1.45 -20.69
N LYS A 100 5.22 2.30 -21.73
CA LYS A 100 4.09 2.84 -22.54
C LYS A 100 3.11 3.73 -21.80
N VAL A 101 2.95 3.56 -20.49
CA VAL A 101 2.09 4.36 -19.61
C VAL A 101 2.90 4.84 -18.42
N SER A 102 2.54 5.97 -17.81
CA SER A 102 3.23 6.40 -16.59
C SER A 102 2.95 5.40 -15.45
N GLN A 103 3.99 4.95 -14.76
CA GLN A 103 3.90 4.02 -13.64
C GLN A 103 4.71 4.52 -12.44
N VAL A 104 4.37 4.04 -11.25
CA VAL A 104 5.15 4.26 -10.03
C VAL A 104 6.04 3.06 -9.80
N PHE A 105 7.33 3.30 -9.61
CA PHE A 105 8.31 2.25 -9.28
C PHE A 105 9.29 2.73 -8.22
N SER A 106 9.74 1.80 -7.39
CA SER A 106 10.63 2.02 -6.23
C SER A 106 11.95 1.25 -6.32
N GLY A 107 12.14 0.47 -7.39
CA GLY A 107 13.38 -0.26 -7.61
C GLY A 107 13.53 -0.83 -9.01
N LEU A 108 14.72 -1.34 -9.29
CA LEU A 108 15.09 -2.04 -10.51
C LEU A 108 15.85 -3.31 -10.13
N ARG A 109 15.51 -4.42 -10.79
CA ARG A 109 16.29 -5.65 -10.77
C ARG A 109 16.96 -5.86 -12.12
N TYR A 110 18.22 -6.25 -12.06
CA TYR A 110 19.07 -6.56 -13.20
C TYR A 110 19.56 -7.99 -13.03
N LEU A 111 19.19 -8.86 -13.97
CA LEU A 111 19.73 -10.21 -14.05
C LEU A 111 20.88 -10.22 -15.06
N PRO A 112 22.13 -10.46 -14.63
CA PRO A 112 23.22 -10.68 -15.56
C PRO A 112 23.00 -11.97 -16.36
N ARG A 113 23.69 -12.10 -17.50
CA ARG A 113 23.78 -13.38 -18.20
C ARG A 113 24.31 -14.49 -17.27
N ALA A 114 23.78 -15.70 -17.40
CA ALA A 114 24.11 -16.82 -16.52
C ALA A 114 25.31 -17.66 -17.00
N ASP A 115 25.54 -17.71 -18.30
CA ASP A 115 26.47 -18.62 -18.97
C ASP A 115 27.94 -18.14 -18.94
N HIS A 116 28.16 -16.83 -18.83
CA HIS A 116 29.49 -16.25 -18.85
C HIS A 116 29.58 -14.97 -17.98
N MET A 117 30.80 -14.48 -17.77
CA MET A 117 31.06 -13.31 -16.94
C MET A 117 31.14 -12.00 -17.72
N ASN A 118 31.52 -12.06 -19.00
CA ASN A 118 31.67 -10.90 -19.88
C ASN A 118 30.37 -10.08 -19.93
N GLY A 119 30.49 -8.77 -19.71
CA GLY A 119 29.37 -7.85 -19.82
C GLY A 119 28.54 -7.72 -18.55
N ARG A 120 28.99 -8.26 -17.41
CA ARG A 120 28.35 -7.95 -16.12
C ARG A 120 28.51 -6.47 -15.81
N ILE A 121 27.42 -5.79 -15.50
CA ILE A 121 27.44 -4.34 -15.23
C ILE A 121 28.07 -4.11 -13.85
N GLY A 122 29.12 -3.27 -13.81
CA GLY A 122 29.79 -2.83 -12.59
C GLY A 122 29.16 -1.57 -12.01
N THR A 123 29.79 -0.42 -12.23
CA THR A 123 29.25 0.89 -11.86
C THR A 123 28.13 1.28 -12.81
N TYR A 124 27.02 1.74 -12.24
CA TYR A 124 25.82 2.08 -12.98
C TYR A 124 25.15 3.35 -12.45
N SER A 125 24.26 3.90 -13.28
CA SER A 125 23.27 4.89 -12.87
C SER A 125 21.91 4.55 -13.47
N VAL A 126 20.85 4.91 -12.75
CA VAL A 126 19.45 4.74 -13.16
C VAL A 126 18.81 6.11 -13.24
N HIS A 127 18.19 6.39 -14.38
CA HIS A 127 17.46 7.63 -14.62
C HIS A 127 16.01 7.34 -14.97
N ALA A 128 15.10 8.21 -14.56
CA ALA A 128 13.70 8.18 -14.94
C ALA A 128 13.32 9.38 -15.82
N SER A 129 12.32 9.20 -16.68
CA SER A 129 11.77 10.26 -17.52
C SER A 129 10.29 10.05 -17.81
N SER A 130 9.51 11.13 -17.82
CA SER A 130 8.11 11.11 -18.26
C SER A 130 7.97 11.19 -19.78
N ASN A 131 8.95 11.80 -20.47
CA ASN A 131 8.84 12.18 -21.88
C ASN A 131 9.92 11.56 -22.79
N GLY A 132 10.90 10.86 -22.23
CA GLY A 132 12.02 10.23 -22.95
C GLY A 132 13.15 11.20 -23.32
N ASN A 133 12.99 12.49 -23.05
CA ASN A 133 13.93 13.55 -23.43
C ASN A 133 14.65 14.16 -22.22
N THR A 134 13.92 14.44 -21.15
CA THR A 134 14.44 15.00 -19.90
C THR A 134 14.56 13.91 -18.86
N TRP A 135 15.76 13.73 -18.30
CA TRP A 135 16.08 12.60 -17.44
C TRP A 135 16.49 13.07 -16.06
N SER A 136 15.97 12.42 -15.02
CA SER A 136 16.35 12.64 -13.62
C SER A 136 17.09 11.42 -13.09
N LEU A 137 18.26 11.63 -12.50
CA LEU A 137 19.00 10.60 -11.79
C LEU A 137 18.22 10.17 -10.54
N ILE A 138 17.91 8.89 -10.41
CA ILE A 138 17.16 8.35 -9.27
C ILE A 138 17.96 7.32 -8.44
N ALA A 139 18.99 6.70 -9.04
CA ALA A 139 19.91 5.84 -8.32
C ALA A 139 21.27 5.75 -9.03
N ARG A 140 22.30 5.40 -8.27
CA ARG A 140 23.63 5.02 -8.78
C ARG A 140 24.30 4.09 -7.79
N GLY A 141 25.22 3.27 -8.26
CA GLY A 141 25.96 2.36 -7.41
C GLY A 141 26.95 1.51 -8.19
N THR A 142 27.44 0.48 -7.53
CA THR A 142 28.31 -0.54 -8.11
C THR A 142 27.76 -1.90 -7.70
N TRP A 143 27.59 -2.80 -8.66
CA TRP A 143 27.24 -4.20 -8.39
C TRP A 143 28.48 -5.10 -8.36
N ALA A 144 28.38 -6.18 -7.59
CA ALA A 144 29.42 -7.20 -7.52
C ALA A 144 29.51 -7.99 -8.84
N ASP A 145 30.71 -8.43 -9.18
CA ASP A 145 31.01 -9.27 -10.34
C ASP A 145 30.64 -10.74 -10.10
N ASN A 146 29.34 -11.00 -10.01
CA ASN A 146 28.78 -12.35 -9.89
C ASN A 146 27.49 -12.50 -10.71
N ALA A 147 26.98 -13.73 -10.82
CA ALA A 147 25.79 -14.03 -11.62
C ALA A 147 24.46 -13.70 -10.92
N ASP A 148 24.49 -13.35 -9.64
CA ASP A 148 23.27 -13.16 -8.84
C ASP A 148 22.39 -12.04 -9.41
N GLU A 149 21.07 -12.14 -9.25
CA GLU A 149 20.19 -11.02 -9.55
C GLU A 149 20.58 -9.81 -8.69
N LYS A 150 20.77 -8.67 -9.33
CA LYS A 150 21.13 -7.42 -8.67
C LYS A 150 19.88 -6.58 -8.47
N THR A 151 19.72 -6.02 -7.28
CA THR A 151 18.63 -5.09 -6.98
C THR A 151 19.18 -3.73 -6.60
N VAL A 152 18.53 -2.68 -7.08
CA VAL A 152 18.69 -1.31 -6.56
C VAL A 152 17.32 -0.75 -6.25
N THR A 153 17.17 -0.20 -5.04
CA THR A 153 15.96 0.50 -4.60
C THR A 153 16.23 2.00 -4.52
N PHE A 154 15.20 2.80 -4.71
CA PHE A 154 15.27 4.25 -4.68
C PHE A 154 13.92 4.82 -4.19
N ALA A 155 13.87 6.13 -3.93
CA ALA A 155 12.62 6.77 -3.56
C ALA A 155 11.59 6.61 -4.70
N PRO A 156 10.31 6.33 -4.38
CA PRO A 156 9.24 6.18 -5.37
C PRO A 156 9.28 7.24 -6.47
N ALA A 157 9.34 6.80 -7.72
CA ALA A 157 9.36 7.68 -8.88
C ALA A 157 8.17 7.37 -9.79
N THR A 158 7.46 8.42 -10.22
CA THR A 158 6.40 8.33 -11.23
C THR A 158 6.97 8.70 -12.59
N ALA A 159 7.08 7.74 -13.50
CA ALA A 159 7.61 7.98 -14.84
C ALA A 159 7.13 6.93 -15.85
N ARG A 160 7.36 7.19 -17.15
CA ARG A 160 7.08 6.22 -18.22
C ARG A 160 8.34 5.49 -18.67
N TYR A 161 9.48 6.18 -18.65
CA TYR A 161 10.75 5.65 -19.10
C TYR A 161 11.71 5.51 -17.93
N ILE A 162 12.52 4.47 -18.00
CA ILE A 162 13.65 4.25 -17.10
C ILE A 162 14.85 3.80 -17.92
N ARG A 163 16.02 4.36 -17.60
CA ARG A 163 17.27 4.08 -18.29
C ARG A 163 18.31 3.61 -17.29
N LEU A 164 18.81 2.41 -17.50
CA LEU A 164 20.01 1.90 -16.85
C LEU A 164 21.21 2.25 -17.73
N THR A 165 22.17 2.97 -17.17
CA THR A 165 23.45 3.29 -17.79
C THR A 165 24.54 2.48 -17.11
N ALA A 166 25.20 1.60 -17.87
CA ALA A 166 26.38 0.86 -17.44
C ALA A 166 27.64 1.67 -17.75
N SER A 167 28.36 2.10 -16.71
CA SER A 167 29.58 2.91 -16.83
C SER A 167 30.85 2.07 -16.81
N THR A 168 30.82 0.89 -16.18
CA THR A 168 31.92 -0.07 -16.19
C THR A 168 31.42 -1.50 -16.34
N GLU A 169 32.28 -2.36 -16.87
CA GLU A 169 32.14 -3.82 -16.77
C GLU A 169 32.71 -4.26 -15.41
N ALA A 170 31.98 -5.11 -14.68
CA ALA A 170 32.23 -5.39 -13.27
C ALA A 170 33.59 -6.05 -13.00
N GLY A 171 34.10 -6.84 -13.95
CA GLY A 171 35.40 -7.49 -13.88
C GLY A 171 36.53 -6.72 -14.57
N ASN A 172 36.26 -5.51 -15.07
CA ASN A 172 37.19 -4.70 -15.85
C ASN A 172 37.78 -5.44 -17.07
N ARG A 173 36.95 -6.24 -17.76
CA ARG A 173 37.40 -7.11 -18.87
C ARG A 173 37.43 -6.41 -20.22
N GLY A 174 36.68 -5.33 -20.35
CA GLY A 174 36.55 -4.57 -21.58
C GLY A 174 35.29 -3.70 -21.57
N PRO A 175 34.91 -3.14 -22.72
CA PRO A 175 33.84 -2.16 -22.80
C PRO A 175 32.46 -2.81 -22.94
N TRP A 176 32.25 -4.05 -22.49
CA TRP A 176 31.01 -4.77 -22.76
C TRP A 176 30.00 -4.65 -21.62
N SER A 177 28.72 -4.68 -21.97
CA SER A 177 27.60 -4.77 -21.04
C SER A 177 26.54 -5.71 -21.58
N SER A 178 25.90 -6.48 -20.72
CA SER A 178 24.85 -7.42 -21.06
C SER A 178 23.82 -7.53 -19.94
N ALA A 179 22.61 -7.91 -20.30
CA ALA A 179 21.52 -8.19 -19.37
C ALA A 179 20.63 -9.31 -19.92
N ALA A 180 20.34 -10.30 -19.08
CA ALA A 180 19.33 -11.31 -19.39
C ALA A 180 17.93 -10.76 -19.14
N GLU A 181 17.70 -10.18 -17.96
CA GLU A 181 16.38 -9.63 -17.60
C GLU A 181 16.52 -8.29 -16.88
N ILE A 182 15.55 -7.41 -17.11
CA ILE A 182 15.34 -6.21 -16.31
C ILE A 182 13.89 -6.17 -15.83
N ASN A 183 13.72 -5.99 -14.52
CA ASN A 183 12.42 -5.84 -13.88
C ASN A 183 12.35 -4.53 -13.11
N LEU A 184 11.19 -3.87 -13.13
CA LEU A 184 10.93 -2.75 -12.24
C LEU A 184 10.13 -3.24 -11.04
N ILE A 185 10.47 -2.74 -9.87
CA ILE A 185 9.82 -3.06 -8.62
C ILE A 185 8.76 -1.98 -8.36
N GLY A 186 7.51 -2.39 -8.14
CA GLY A 186 6.43 -1.47 -7.79
C GLY A 186 6.58 -0.92 -6.37
N GLU A 187 5.63 -0.11 -5.93
CA GLU A 187 5.54 0.18 -4.49
C GLU A 187 5.26 -1.09 -3.69
N PRO A 188 5.66 -1.16 -2.41
CA PRO A 188 5.00 -2.07 -1.48
C PRO A 188 3.50 -1.76 -1.60
N THR A 189 2.71 -2.74 -2.05
CA THR A 189 1.27 -2.55 -2.05
C THR A 189 0.87 -2.33 -0.59
N PRO A 190 0.15 -1.24 -0.25
CA PRO A 190 -0.53 -1.19 1.02
C PRO A 190 -1.34 -2.49 1.14
N PRO A 191 -1.35 -3.14 2.31
CA PRO A 191 -2.17 -4.33 2.48
C PRO A 191 -3.59 -4.01 2.01
N PRO A 192 -4.28 -4.95 1.34
CA PRO A 192 -5.67 -4.73 0.92
C PRO A 192 -6.45 -4.14 2.10
N PRO A 193 -7.32 -3.13 1.87
CA PRO A 193 -8.16 -2.61 2.95
C PRO A 193 -8.85 -3.80 3.61
N ALA A 194 -8.72 -3.93 4.94
CA ALA A 194 -9.36 -5.01 5.67
C ALA A 194 -10.87 -4.97 5.37
N THR A 195 -11.43 -6.03 4.80
CA THR A 195 -12.83 -6.10 4.37
C THR A 195 -13.82 -6.48 5.49
N GLY A 196 -13.46 -6.23 6.75
CA GLY A 196 -14.23 -6.61 7.93
C GLY A 196 -14.42 -5.45 8.92
N PRO A 197 -15.21 -5.66 10.00
CA PRO A 197 -15.29 -4.72 11.11
C PRO A 197 -13.89 -4.40 11.65
N LEU A 198 -13.63 -3.14 11.97
CA LEU A 198 -12.39 -2.76 12.66
C LEU A 198 -12.31 -3.49 14.01
N PRO A 199 -11.11 -3.88 14.47
CA PRO A 199 -10.92 -4.31 15.85
C PRO A 199 -11.43 -3.21 16.81
N ARG A 200 -12.30 -3.60 17.74
CA ARG A 200 -13.01 -2.68 18.64
C ARG A 200 -12.39 -2.62 20.04
N ASP A 201 -11.18 -3.15 20.19
CA ASP A 201 -10.48 -3.18 21.48
C ASP A 201 -10.27 -1.75 21.99
N GLY A 202 -10.73 -1.50 23.21
CA GLY A 202 -10.64 -0.17 23.86
C GLY A 202 -11.65 0.86 23.34
N TRP A 203 -12.57 0.49 22.45
CA TRP A 203 -13.64 1.40 22.03
C TRP A 203 -14.64 1.61 23.17
N VAL A 204 -15.22 2.81 23.22
CA VAL A 204 -16.23 3.19 24.22
C VAL A 204 -17.49 3.65 23.50
N ALA A 205 -18.64 3.09 23.89
CA ALA A 205 -19.95 3.52 23.39
C ALA A 205 -20.65 4.35 24.46
N THR A 206 -21.23 5.47 24.05
CA THR A 206 -22.18 6.27 24.85
C THR A 206 -23.43 6.51 24.04
N ALA A 207 -24.55 6.80 24.70
CA ALA A 207 -25.81 7.10 24.04
C ALA A 207 -26.49 8.32 24.66
N SER A 208 -27.43 8.94 23.92
CA SER A 208 -28.31 10.00 24.44
C SER A 208 -29.09 9.55 25.67
N ASP A 209 -29.45 8.27 25.70
CA ASP A 209 -30.22 7.62 26.73
C ASP A 209 -30.06 6.10 26.61
N GLU A 210 -30.38 5.38 27.69
CA GLU A 210 -30.28 3.93 27.78
C GLU A 210 -31.45 3.40 28.61
N GLU A 211 -32.03 2.28 28.19
CA GLU A 211 -32.95 1.53 29.02
C GLU A 211 -32.18 0.73 30.08
N VAL A 212 -32.53 0.92 31.34
CA VAL A 212 -31.84 0.30 32.49
C VAL A 212 -32.82 -0.13 33.60
N GLY A 213 -34.09 0.24 33.49
CA GLY A 213 -35.13 -0.08 34.47
C GLY A 213 -35.93 -1.31 34.10
N GLY A 214 -36.24 -1.48 32.82
CA GLY A 214 -36.97 -2.64 32.28
C GLY A 214 -36.06 -3.75 31.75
N GLU A 215 -34.85 -3.42 31.28
CA GLU A 215 -33.88 -4.37 30.72
C GLU A 215 -32.45 -3.83 30.78
N ASN A 216 -31.47 -4.63 30.34
CA ASN A 216 -30.08 -4.21 30.19
C ASN A 216 -29.84 -3.61 28.78
N GLY A 217 -30.34 -2.40 28.51
CA GLY A 217 -30.25 -1.69 27.24
C GLY A 217 -29.05 -0.74 27.12
N ARG A 218 -27.90 -1.09 27.72
CA ARG A 218 -26.70 -0.24 27.82
C ARG A 218 -26.03 -0.01 26.45
N ALA A 219 -25.44 1.16 26.24
CA ALA A 219 -24.71 1.50 25.02
C ALA A 219 -23.50 0.57 24.80
N ALA A 220 -22.82 0.15 25.88
CA ALA A 220 -21.67 -0.76 25.80
C ALA A 220 -21.99 -2.11 25.10
N ASN A 221 -23.26 -2.54 25.12
CA ASN A 221 -23.69 -3.78 24.48
C ASN A 221 -23.49 -3.74 22.95
N VAL A 222 -23.42 -2.58 22.31
CA VAL A 222 -23.14 -2.50 20.86
C VAL A 222 -21.71 -2.89 20.50
N LEU A 223 -20.80 -2.97 21.48
CA LEU A 223 -19.38 -3.26 21.29
C LEU A 223 -18.95 -4.66 21.79
N ASP A 224 -19.84 -5.41 22.45
CA ASP A 224 -19.49 -6.66 23.14
C ASP A 224 -19.36 -7.89 22.22
N GLY A 225 -19.79 -7.77 20.95
CA GLY A 225 -19.72 -8.87 19.98
C GLY A 225 -20.83 -9.92 20.10
N SER A 226 -21.84 -9.68 20.94
CA SER A 226 -22.99 -10.54 21.13
C SER A 226 -24.22 -9.96 20.45
N ALA A 227 -24.91 -10.76 19.64
CA ALA A 227 -26.20 -10.39 19.06
C ALA A 227 -27.38 -10.57 20.04
N ALA A 228 -27.13 -11.12 21.23
CA ALA A 228 -28.13 -11.36 22.27
C ALA A 228 -28.30 -10.16 23.22
N THR A 229 -27.35 -9.22 23.19
CA THR A 229 -27.32 -8.01 24.00
C THR A 229 -27.48 -6.81 23.08
N ILE A 230 -28.27 -5.82 23.50
CA ILE A 230 -28.59 -4.65 22.67
C ILE A 230 -28.42 -3.37 23.48
N TRP A 231 -28.12 -2.27 22.78
CA TRP A 231 -28.53 -0.97 23.27
C TRP A 231 -30.02 -0.79 22.96
N HIS A 232 -30.75 -0.20 23.91
CA HIS A 232 -32.13 0.21 23.70
C HIS A 232 -32.30 1.61 24.29
N SER A 233 -32.97 2.50 23.57
CA SER A 233 -33.36 3.80 24.12
C SER A 233 -34.33 3.63 25.30
N ARG A 234 -34.33 4.55 26.25
CA ARG A 234 -35.12 4.44 27.48
C ARG A 234 -36.62 4.47 27.16
N TYR A 235 -37.33 3.39 27.50
CA TYR A 235 -38.79 3.33 27.45
C TYR A 235 -39.44 3.24 28.83
N SER A 236 -38.67 2.91 29.87
CA SER A 236 -39.12 2.76 31.25
C SER A 236 -38.25 3.60 32.22
N PRO A 237 -38.87 4.25 33.22
CA PRO A 237 -40.31 4.42 33.39
C PRO A 237 -40.91 5.28 32.26
N ALA A 238 -42.20 5.08 32.00
CA ALA A 238 -42.93 5.91 31.04
C ALA A 238 -42.99 7.39 31.51
N PRO A 239 -42.99 8.35 30.58
CA PRO A 239 -42.96 8.17 29.13
C PRO A 239 -41.57 7.86 28.58
N ALA A 240 -41.53 7.15 27.44
CA ALA A 240 -40.31 6.85 26.71
C ALA A 240 -39.57 8.13 26.28
N ALA A 241 -38.24 8.05 26.17
CA ALA A 241 -37.42 9.13 25.65
C ALA A 241 -37.82 9.42 24.18
N PRO A 242 -37.97 10.70 23.79
CA PRO A 242 -38.35 11.05 22.42
C PRO A 242 -37.17 10.94 21.45
N LEU A 243 -37.46 10.75 20.16
CA LEU A 243 -36.49 10.87 19.07
C LEU A 243 -36.01 12.32 18.89
N PRO A 244 -34.80 12.55 18.33
CA PRO A 244 -33.82 11.54 17.89
C PRO A 244 -32.98 11.01 19.05
N HIS A 245 -32.60 9.73 18.97
CA HIS A 245 -31.59 9.14 19.84
C HIS A 245 -30.22 9.19 19.15
N THR A 246 -29.15 9.29 19.94
CA THR A 246 -27.78 9.22 19.43
C THR A 246 -27.00 8.10 20.11
N LEU A 247 -26.12 7.48 19.35
CA LEU A 247 -25.12 6.55 19.86
C LEU A 247 -23.76 6.97 19.31
N THR A 248 -22.82 7.22 20.21
CA THR A 248 -21.49 7.77 19.93
C THR A 248 -20.45 6.70 20.26
N ILE A 249 -19.61 6.39 19.29
CA ILE A 249 -18.49 5.47 19.45
C ILE A 249 -17.18 6.26 19.47
N ASP A 250 -16.49 6.24 20.60
CA ASP A 250 -15.09 6.68 20.70
C ASP A 250 -14.19 5.49 20.37
N MET A 251 -13.40 5.63 19.31
CA MET A 251 -12.47 4.59 18.84
C MET A 251 -11.10 4.64 19.53
N GLY A 252 -10.88 5.57 20.46
CA GLY A 252 -9.65 5.78 21.23
C GLY A 252 -8.47 6.35 20.43
N ALA A 253 -8.54 6.29 19.10
CA ALA A 253 -7.59 6.88 18.16
C ALA A 253 -8.30 7.22 16.84
N ILE A 254 -7.70 8.11 16.04
CA ILE A 254 -8.18 8.38 14.69
C ILE A 254 -8.07 7.09 13.85
N LYS A 255 -9.18 6.70 13.20
CA LYS A 255 -9.26 5.53 12.32
C LYS A 255 -9.86 5.94 10.97
N ASP A 256 -9.36 5.31 9.91
CA ASP A 256 -10.04 5.32 8.62
C ASP A 256 -11.25 4.40 8.68
N VAL A 257 -12.43 4.94 8.37
CA VAL A 257 -13.70 4.20 8.37
C VAL A 257 -14.33 4.25 7.00
N LEU A 258 -14.77 3.09 6.49
CA LEU A 258 -15.40 2.98 5.17
C LEU A 258 -16.93 3.01 5.23
N GLY A 259 -17.51 2.84 6.42
CA GLY A 259 -18.96 2.81 6.63
C GLY A 259 -19.31 2.24 8.01
N LEU A 260 -20.61 2.14 8.27
CA LEU A 260 -21.18 1.58 9.48
C LEU A 260 -21.92 0.28 9.15
N ARG A 261 -21.73 -0.74 9.98
CA ARG A 261 -22.61 -1.92 10.04
C ARG A 261 -23.52 -1.78 11.25
N TYR A 262 -24.81 -1.99 11.05
CA TYR A 262 -25.84 -1.98 12.08
C TYR A 262 -26.59 -3.31 12.03
N LEU A 263 -26.56 -4.07 13.11
CA LEU A 263 -27.38 -5.27 13.27
C LEU A 263 -28.63 -4.91 14.08
N PRO A 264 -29.82 -4.88 13.46
CA PRO A 264 -31.06 -4.68 14.20
C PRO A 264 -31.32 -5.85 15.16
N ARG A 265 -32.05 -5.59 16.24
CA ARG A 265 -32.54 -6.67 17.10
C ARG A 265 -33.36 -7.69 16.27
N ALA A 266 -33.14 -8.97 16.53
CA ALA A 266 -33.78 -10.05 15.76
C ALA A 266 -35.14 -10.48 16.36
N ASP A 267 -35.31 -10.32 17.66
CA ASP A 267 -36.42 -10.84 18.46
C ASP A 267 -37.73 -10.04 18.33
N HIS A 268 -37.64 -8.73 18.04
CA HIS A 268 -38.82 -7.86 17.91
C HIS A 268 -38.61 -6.73 16.90
N MET A 269 -39.69 -6.12 16.41
CA MET A 269 -39.62 -4.98 15.46
C MET A 269 -39.36 -3.63 16.15
N ASN A 270 -39.89 -3.45 17.37
CA ASN A 270 -39.73 -2.22 18.13
C ASN A 270 -38.26 -1.93 18.47
N GLY A 271 -37.78 -0.74 18.12
CA GLY A 271 -36.39 -0.31 18.33
C GLY A 271 -35.48 -0.48 17.11
N ARG A 272 -35.99 -0.98 15.98
CA ARG A 272 -35.23 -1.02 14.72
C ARG A 272 -35.11 0.37 14.11
N VAL A 273 -33.91 0.75 13.69
CA VAL A 273 -33.62 2.08 13.14
C VAL A 273 -34.20 2.21 11.73
N GLY A 274 -35.19 3.10 11.56
CA GLY A 274 -35.82 3.37 10.27
C GLY A 274 -35.08 4.44 9.45
N ALA A 275 -34.83 5.62 10.03
CA ALA A 275 -34.07 6.71 9.41
C ALA A 275 -32.80 7.00 10.22
N TYR A 276 -31.70 7.30 9.53
CA TYR A 276 -30.41 7.52 10.17
C TYR A 276 -29.66 8.71 9.57
N SER A 277 -28.81 9.32 10.39
CA SER A 277 -27.70 10.17 9.97
C SER A 277 -26.42 9.75 10.69
N ILE A 278 -25.33 9.63 9.96
CA ILE A 278 -24.01 9.27 10.48
C ILE A 278 -23.13 10.51 10.42
N HIS A 279 -22.48 10.80 11.54
CA HIS A 279 -21.54 11.90 11.66
C HIS A 279 -20.17 11.37 12.11
N ALA A 280 -19.09 12.02 11.67
CA ALA A 280 -17.72 11.72 12.07
C ALA A 280 -17.07 12.93 12.74
N SER A 281 -16.15 12.67 13.66
CA SER A 281 -15.37 13.68 14.38
C SER A 281 -13.97 13.15 14.67
N THR A 282 -12.97 14.03 14.64
CA THR A 282 -11.60 13.73 15.09
C THR A 282 -11.32 14.26 16.50
N ASN A 283 -12.25 14.99 17.11
CA ASN A 283 -12.04 15.69 18.38
C ASN A 283 -13.19 15.50 19.41
N GLY A 284 -14.20 14.70 19.06
CA GLY A 284 -15.37 14.42 19.92
C GLY A 284 -16.33 15.60 20.11
N SER A 285 -16.02 16.79 19.59
CA SER A 285 -16.78 18.02 19.83
C SER A 285 -17.40 18.59 18.55
N THR A 286 -16.66 18.55 17.44
CA THR A 286 -17.10 19.04 16.13
C THR A 286 -17.40 17.85 15.24
N TRP A 287 -18.61 17.80 14.70
CA TRP A 287 -19.13 16.64 13.96
C TRP A 287 -19.53 17.03 12.53
N THR A 288 -19.12 16.21 11.56
CA THR A 288 -19.47 16.37 10.15
C THR A 288 -20.39 15.24 9.71
N ALA A 289 -21.52 15.56 9.08
CA ALA A 289 -22.41 14.55 8.51
C ALA A 289 -21.72 13.87 7.30
N ILE A 290 -21.64 12.54 7.31
CA ILE A 290 -20.98 11.74 6.26
C ILE A 290 -21.93 10.81 5.50
N ALA A 291 -23.09 10.50 6.08
CA ALA A 291 -24.14 9.74 5.41
C ALA A 291 -25.49 9.98 6.08
N SER A 292 -26.58 9.80 5.33
CA SER A 292 -27.93 9.69 5.87
C SER A 292 -28.75 8.79 4.96
N GLY A 293 -29.87 8.28 5.47
CA GLY A 293 -30.72 7.40 4.69
C GLY A 293 -31.83 6.76 5.51
N THR A 294 -32.42 5.72 4.92
CA THR A 294 -33.40 4.86 5.58
C THR A 294 -32.99 3.41 5.43
N TRP A 295 -33.37 2.58 6.40
CA TRP A 295 -33.27 1.14 6.35
C TRP A 295 -34.66 0.51 6.40
N ALA A 296 -34.82 -0.62 5.71
CA ALA A 296 -36.04 -1.41 5.80
C ALA A 296 -36.20 -1.98 7.22
N ASP A 297 -37.44 -2.01 7.72
CA ASP A 297 -37.79 -2.65 8.98
C ASP A 297 -37.75 -4.18 8.84
N ASN A 298 -36.55 -4.74 9.01
CA ASN A 298 -36.34 -6.18 9.14
C ASN A 298 -35.10 -6.44 10.03
N ALA A 299 -34.83 -7.70 10.34
CA ALA A 299 -33.71 -8.11 11.20
C ALA A 299 -32.35 -8.24 10.48
N ASP A 300 -32.31 -8.07 9.15
CA ASP A 300 -31.09 -8.27 8.38
C ASP A 300 -30.08 -7.18 8.72
N GLU A 301 -28.80 -7.55 8.80
CA GLU A 301 -27.72 -6.59 8.98
C GLU A 301 -27.73 -5.51 7.90
N LYS A 302 -27.54 -4.26 8.33
CA LYS A 302 -27.53 -3.08 7.48
C LYS A 302 -26.11 -2.56 7.34
N THR A 303 -25.75 -2.16 6.13
CA THR A 303 -24.53 -1.39 5.86
C THR A 303 -24.92 0.01 5.40
N SER A 304 -24.28 1.03 5.95
CA SER A 304 -24.35 2.36 5.33
C SER A 304 -23.67 2.32 3.96
N PRO A 305 -24.12 3.11 2.97
CA PRO A 305 -23.35 3.35 1.77
C PRO A 305 -21.95 3.88 2.16
N SER A 306 -20.90 3.45 1.47
CA SER A 306 -19.58 4.07 1.66
C SER A 306 -19.71 5.57 1.42
N PRO A 307 -19.14 6.43 2.28
CA PRO A 307 -19.13 7.85 2.01
C PRO A 307 -18.40 8.03 0.68
N ARG A 308 -19.14 8.40 -0.38
CA ARG A 308 -18.51 8.94 -1.57
C ARG A 308 -17.82 10.20 -1.08
N LEU A 309 -16.52 10.14 -0.82
CA LEU A 309 -15.66 11.31 -0.82
C LEU A 309 -15.79 11.89 -2.22
N ARG A 310 -16.82 12.72 -2.44
CA ARG A 310 -16.82 13.62 -3.59
C ARG A 310 -15.59 14.46 -3.36
N HIS A 311 -14.59 14.26 -4.20
CA HIS A 311 -13.50 15.19 -4.39
C HIS A 311 -14.17 16.57 -4.60
N VAL A 312 -14.22 17.39 -3.55
CA VAL A 312 -14.53 18.80 -3.71
C VAL A 312 -13.23 19.38 -4.19
N THR A 313 -13.06 19.45 -5.50
CA THR A 313 -12.05 20.32 -6.09
C THR A 313 -12.33 21.73 -5.59
N SER A 314 -11.41 22.24 -4.79
CA SER A 314 -11.40 23.64 -4.38
C SER A 314 -11.18 24.53 -5.60
N GLY A 315 -12.10 25.48 -5.81
CA GLY A 315 -11.88 26.74 -6.54
C GLY A 315 -11.51 26.64 -8.02
#